data_AF-A0A4Y7R989-F1
#
_entry.id   AF-A0A4Y7R989-F1
#
_cell.length_a   1.000
_cell.length_b   1.000
_cell.length_c   1.000
_cell.angle_alpha   90.00
_cell.angle_beta   90.00
_cell.angle_gamma   90.00
#
_symmetry.space_group_name_H-M   'P 1'
#
loop_
_entity.id
_entity.type
_entity.pdbx_description
1 polymer ?
#
loop_
_entity_poly.entity_id
_entity_poly.type
_entity_poly.pdbx_seq_one_letter_code
_entity_poly.pdbx_strand_id
1 'polypeptide(L)'
;MENDLWYAGEGFWVAYCEDADTIAEFKKIKEMQESATYFHFRARGKRASQFRFHQGEILERGQCLLSYVCSRLHLNFYAALELYRNNESTPYMEKYPDSTYQLELFPEKYRRSSKKKPDLNKS
;
A
#
# COMPACT_ATOMS: atom_id res chain seq x y z
N MET A 1 0.14 -2.96 11.49
CA MET A 1 -0.94 -1.99 11.26
C MET A 1 -2.08 -2.77 10.62
N GLU A 2 -3.33 -2.38 10.81
CA GLU A 2 -4.43 -3.05 10.07
C GLU A 2 -4.51 -2.47 8.65
N ASN A 3 -5.17 -3.20 7.75
CA ASN A 3 -5.42 -2.72 6.39
C ASN A 3 -6.18 -1.38 6.46
N ASP A 4 -5.90 -0.46 5.54
CA ASP A 4 -6.53 0.86 5.55
C ASP A 4 -6.81 1.36 4.13
N LEU A 5 -7.69 2.35 4.02
CA LEU A 5 -8.13 2.97 2.78
C LEU A 5 -8.42 4.45 3.01
N TRP A 6 -7.97 5.30 2.09
CA TRP A 6 -8.32 6.72 2.11
C TRP A 6 -8.56 7.24 0.70
N TYR A 7 -9.35 8.31 0.64
CA TYR A 7 -9.62 9.04 -0.58
C TYR A 7 -8.44 9.99 -0.86
N ALA A 8 -8.01 10.06 -2.12
CA ALA A 8 -6.87 10.88 -2.55
C ALA A 8 -7.29 12.08 -3.41
N GLY A 9 -8.60 12.36 -3.50
CA GLY A 9 -9.15 13.39 -4.37
C GLY A 9 -9.33 12.92 -5.82
N GLU A 10 -10.16 13.65 -6.57
CA GLU A 10 -10.35 13.46 -8.03
C GLU A 10 -10.69 12.02 -8.45
N GLY A 11 -11.42 11.29 -7.61
CA GLY A 11 -11.82 9.90 -7.89
C GLY A 11 -10.74 8.86 -7.59
N PHE A 12 -9.56 9.27 -7.11
CA PHE A 12 -8.49 8.37 -6.73
C PHE A 12 -8.58 7.91 -5.28
N TRP A 13 -8.16 6.67 -5.07
CA TRP A 13 -8.11 5.99 -3.79
C TRP A 13 -6.74 5.40 -3.55
N VAL A 14 -6.36 5.28 -2.29
CA VAL A 14 -5.16 4.56 -1.89
C VAL A 14 -5.52 3.52 -0.84
N ALA A 15 -5.12 2.29 -1.10
CA ALA A 15 -5.32 1.15 -0.22
C ALA A 15 -3.97 0.69 0.35
N TYR A 16 -3.92 0.49 1.66
CA TYR A 16 -2.82 -0.14 2.37
C TYR A 16 -3.18 -1.58 2.75
N CYS A 17 -2.31 -2.52 2.40
CA CYS A 17 -2.51 -3.94 2.70
C CYS A 17 -1.22 -4.58 3.21
N GLU A 18 -1.33 -5.41 4.25
CA GLU A 18 -0.22 -6.24 4.76
C GLU A 18 -0.36 -7.74 4.44
N ASP A 19 -1.50 -8.15 3.87
CA ASP A 19 -1.78 -9.55 3.54
C ASP A 19 -1.13 -9.94 2.20
N ALA A 20 -0.31 -10.99 2.21
CA ALA A 20 0.50 -11.36 1.05
C ALA A 20 -0.34 -11.82 -0.14
N ASP A 21 -1.44 -12.55 0.11
CA ASP A 21 -2.31 -13.07 -0.94
C ASP A 21 -3.10 -11.93 -1.60
N THR A 22 -3.63 -11.01 -0.78
CA THR A 22 -4.32 -9.81 -1.26
C THR A 22 -3.37 -8.89 -2.03
N ILE A 23 -2.13 -8.71 -1.58
CA ILE A 23 -1.10 -7.95 -2.32
C ILE A 23 -0.83 -8.60 -3.69
N ALA A 24 -0.67 -9.93 -3.74
CA ALA A 24 -0.42 -10.64 -4.99
C ALA A 24 -1.61 -10.59 -5.95
N GLU A 25 -2.83 -10.56 -5.42
CA GLU A 25 -4.06 -10.37 -6.19
C GLU A 25 -4.17 -8.95 -6.74
N PHE A 26 -4.00 -7.91 -5.91
CA PHE A 26 -4.05 -6.52 -6.35
C PHE A 26 -3.04 -6.20 -7.44
N LYS A 27 -1.85 -6.81 -7.40
CA LYS A 27 -0.84 -6.68 -8.46
C LYS A 27 -1.26 -7.22 -9.82
N LYS A 28 -2.28 -8.08 -9.88
CA LYS A 28 -2.83 -8.63 -11.13
C LYS A 28 -3.93 -7.75 -11.71
N ILE A 29 -4.44 -6.78 -10.95
CA ILE A 29 -5.50 -5.88 -11.38
C ILE A 29 -4.85 -4.70 -12.11
N LYS A 30 -5.19 -4.54 -13.39
CA LYS A 30 -4.57 -3.55 -14.28
C LYS A 30 -4.78 -2.11 -13.79
N GLU A 31 -5.93 -1.85 -13.19
CA GLU A 31 -6.34 -0.54 -12.69
C GLU A 31 -5.68 -0.18 -11.35
N MET A 32 -4.98 -1.12 -10.71
CA MET A 32 -4.28 -0.92 -9.45
C MET A 32 -2.78 -0.75 -9.68
N GLN A 33 -2.24 0.38 -9.23
CA GLN A 33 -0.81 0.68 -9.30
C GLN A 33 -0.20 0.57 -7.90
N GLU A 34 0.77 -0.33 -7.71
CA GLU A 34 1.57 -0.35 -6.47
C GLU A 34 2.41 0.93 -6.39
N SER A 35 2.09 1.80 -5.43
CA SER A 35 2.74 3.10 -5.24
C SER A 35 3.91 3.05 -4.25
N ALA A 36 3.84 2.14 -3.27
CA ALA A 36 4.90 1.93 -2.29
C ALA A 36 4.90 0.51 -1.73
N THR A 37 6.08 0.07 -1.27
CA THR A 37 6.27 -1.18 -0.52
C THR A 37 7.00 -0.88 0.78
N TYR A 38 6.51 -1.44 1.88
CA TYR A 38 7.03 -1.27 3.23
C TYR A 38 7.48 -2.61 3.81
N PHE A 39 8.49 -2.57 4.68
CA PHE A 39 8.98 -3.74 5.40
C PHE A 39 8.98 -3.48 6.90
N HIS A 40 8.16 -4.22 7.63
CA HIS A 40 8.06 -4.11 9.07
C HIS A 40 9.17 -4.91 9.76
N PHE A 41 10.29 -4.25 10.07
CA PHE A 41 11.43 -4.90 10.75
C PHE A 41 11.06 -5.54 12.09
N ARG A 42 10.19 -4.90 12.87
CA ARG A 42 9.73 -5.42 14.18
C ARG A 42 8.71 -6.56 14.06
N ALA A 43 8.06 -6.71 12.90
CA ALA A 43 7.10 -7.77 12.61
C ALA A 43 7.71 -8.86 11.70
N ARG A 44 8.96 -9.25 11.96
CA ARG A 44 9.70 -10.29 11.21
C ARG A 44 9.83 -10.01 9.70
N GLY A 45 9.91 -8.75 9.31
CA GLY A 45 10.04 -8.36 7.90
C GLY A 45 8.74 -8.47 7.11
N LYS A 46 7.58 -8.49 7.78
CA LYS A 46 6.28 -8.49 7.11
C LYS A 46 6.22 -7.36 6.08
N ARG A 47 5.89 -7.73 4.84
CA ARG A 47 5.75 -6.80 3.72
C ARG A 47 4.35 -6.19 3.79
N ALA A 48 4.28 -4.89 3.55
CA ALA A 48 3.04 -4.21 3.22
C ALA A 48 3.19 -3.47 1.91
N SER A 49 2.09 -3.26 1.20
CA SER A 49 2.07 -2.51 -0.05
C SER A 49 0.95 -1.49 -0.03
N GLN A 50 1.20 -0.34 -0.65
CA GLN A 50 0.19 0.64 -0.99
C GLN A 50 -0.15 0.56 -2.46
N PHE A 51 -1.44 0.64 -2.77
CA PHE A 51 -1.96 0.64 -4.12
C PHE A 51 -2.79 1.88 -4.35
N ARG A 52 -2.47 2.62 -5.41
CA ARG A 52 -3.28 3.73 -5.92
C ARG A 52 -4.15 3.23 -7.07
N PHE A 53 -5.43 3.59 -7.06
CA PHE A 53 -6.35 3.25 -8.14
C PHE A 53 -7.39 4.35 -8.32
N HIS A 54 -7.91 4.46 -9.54
CA HIS A 54 -9.04 5.33 -9.84
C HIS A 54 -10.33 4.53 -9.72
N GLN A 55 -11.36 5.12 -9.15
CA GLN A 55 -12.71 4.57 -9.17
C GLN A 55 -13.56 5.32 -10.18
N GLY A 56 -14.13 4.59 -11.16
CA GLY A 56 -15.04 5.15 -12.16
C GLY A 56 -16.34 5.71 -11.59
N GLU A 57 -17.16 6.31 -12.46
CA GLU A 57 -18.36 7.11 -12.12
C GLU A 57 -19.42 6.34 -11.30
N ILE A 58 -19.47 5.02 -11.42
CA ILE A 58 -20.43 4.18 -10.71
C ILE A 58 -19.84 3.75 -9.36
N LEU A 59 -20.41 4.30 -8.28
CA LEU A 59 -20.06 4.01 -6.88
C LEU A 59 -21.10 3.09 -6.22
N GLU A 60 -21.41 1.97 -6.88
CA GLU A 60 -22.37 0.98 -6.38
C GLU A 60 -21.66 -0.25 -5.81
N ARG A 61 -22.19 -0.76 -4.69
CA ARG A 61 -21.64 -1.95 -4.03
C ARG A 61 -21.71 -3.16 -4.97
N GLY A 62 -20.60 -3.87 -5.10
CA GLY A 62 -20.44 -5.03 -5.97
C GLY A 62 -20.22 -4.70 -7.45
N GLN A 63 -20.29 -3.43 -7.84
CA GLN A 63 -20.15 -3.01 -9.24
C GLN A 63 -18.94 -2.10 -9.49
N CYS A 64 -18.10 -1.89 -8.46
CA CYS A 64 -17.01 -0.95 -8.52
C CYS A 64 -15.74 -1.51 -7.87
N LEU A 65 -14.58 -1.08 -8.37
CA LEU A 65 -13.28 -1.49 -7.87
C LEU A 65 -13.12 -1.13 -6.39
N LEU A 66 -13.63 0.02 -5.97
CA LEU A 66 -13.68 0.44 -4.56
C LEU A 66 -14.43 -0.58 -3.70
N SER A 67 -15.60 -1.06 -4.15
CA SER A 67 -16.37 -2.07 -3.41
C SER A 67 -15.62 -3.40 -3.33
N TYR A 68 -14.92 -3.78 -4.39
CA TYR A 68 -14.10 -4.98 -4.40
C TYR A 68 -12.92 -4.84 -3.42
N VAL A 69 -12.19 -3.73 -3.45
CA VAL A 69 -11.08 -3.45 -2.53
C VAL A 69 -11.57 -3.44 -1.08
N CYS A 70 -12.70 -2.79 -0.79
CA CYS A 70 -13.29 -2.82 0.55
C CYS A 70 -13.60 -4.24 1.01
N SER A 71 -14.14 -5.09 0.12
CA SER A 71 -14.44 -6.48 0.44
C SER A 71 -13.19 -7.30 0.75
N ARG A 72 -12.10 -7.13 -0.03
CA ARG A 72 -10.85 -7.88 0.16
C ARG A 72 -10.10 -7.43 1.42
N LEU A 73 -10.19 -6.15 1.76
CA LEU A 73 -9.54 -5.59 2.96
C LEU A 73 -10.41 -5.65 4.22
N HIS A 74 -11.63 -6.20 4.13
CA HIS A 74 -12.62 -6.23 5.21
C HIS A 74 -13.01 -4.84 5.75
N LEU A 75 -13.08 -3.85 4.86
CA LEU A 75 -13.43 -2.47 5.16
C LEU A 75 -14.90 -2.17 4.87
N ASN A 76 -15.45 -1.17 5.56
CA ASN A 76 -16.82 -0.72 5.35
C ASN A 76 -16.91 0.18 4.10
N PHE A 77 -17.52 -0.35 3.04
CA PHE A 77 -17.73 0.37 1.78
C PHE A 77 -18.51 1.68 1.95
N TYR A 78 -19.55 1.71 2.79
CA TYR A 78 -20.33 2.94 2.99
C TYR A 78 -19.53 4.01 3.73
N ALA A 79 -18.70 3.62 4.70
CA ALA A 79 -17.78 4.55 5.33
C ALA A 79 -16.77 5.12 4.34
N ALA A 80 -16.28 4.31 3.39
CA ALA A 80 -15.44 4.81 2.31
C ALA A 80 -16.19 5.83 1.44
N LEU A 81 -17.44 5.57 1.05
CA LEU A 81 -18.24 6.53 0.27
C LEU A 81 -18.42 7.88 0.96
N GLU A 82 -18.54 7.90 2.30
CA GLU A 82 -18.61 9.17 3.04
C GLU A 82 -17.33 10.00 2.89
N LEU A 83 -16.14 9.39 2.86
CA LEU A 83 -14.87 10.09 2.59
C LEU A 83 -14.89 10.78 1.22
N TYR A 84 -15.43 10.10 0.20
CA TYR A 84 -15.58 10.67 -1.14
C TYR A 84 -16.58 11.84 -1.16
N ARG A 85 -17.74 11.67 -0.53
CA ARG A 85 -18.81 12.69 -0.47
C ARG A 85 -18.37 13.95 0.26
N ASN A 86 -17.59 13.78 1.32
CA ASN A 86 -17.05 14.88 2.11
C ASN A 86 -15.78 15.49 1.49
N ASN A 87 -15.31 14.94 0.36
CA ASN A 87 -14.04 15.29 -0.27
C ASN A 87 -12.87 15.26 0.74
N GLU A 88 -12.92 14.31 1.66
CA GLU A 88 -11.95 14.17 2.75
C GLU A 88 -10.72 13.45 2.22
N SER A 89 -9.86 14.20 1.55
CA SER A 89 -8.64 13.69 0.90
C SER A 89 -7.41 13.78 1.81
N THR A 90 -7.59 13.67 3.13
CA THR A 90 -6.51 13.84 4.09
C THR A 90 -5.37 12.85 3.78
N PRO A 91 -4.17 13.35 3.41
CA PRO A 91 -3.03 12.50 3.13
C PRO A 91 -2.72 11.58 4.31
N TYR A 92 -2.25 10.37 4.02
CA TYR A 92 -1.97 9.37 5.06
C TYR A 92 -1.00 9.86 6.14
N MET A 93 -0.01 10.71 5.78
CA MET A 93 0.92 11.33 6.73
C MET A 93 0.23 12.28 7.70
N GLU A 94 -0.83 12.96 7.27
CA GLU A 94 -1.62 13.84 8.13
C GLU A 94 -2.56 13.04 9.04
N LYS A 95 -3.12 11.93 8.51
CA LYS A 95 -4.02 11.04 9.27
C LYS A 95 -3.28 10.20 10.31
N TYR A 96 -2.04 9.79 10.01
CA TYR A 96 -1.21 8.95 10.89
C TYR A 96 0.25 9.43 10.95
N PRO A 97 0.51 10.62 11.55
CA PRO A 97 1.84 11.23 11.57
C PRO A 97 2.90 10.33 12.23
N ASP A 98 2.51 9.59 13.27
CA ASP A 98 3.40 8.69 14.02
C ASP A 98 3.65 7.34 13.31
N SER A 99 2.84 7.01 12.30
CA SER A 99 2.93 5.76 11.54
C SER A 99 3.74 5.89 10.27
N THR A 100 4.03 7.12 9.85
CA THR A 100 4.78 7.45 8.63
C THR A 100 6.27 7.57 8.83
N TYR A 101 6.84 6.80 9.77
CA TYR A 101 8.24 6.44 9.72
C TYR A 101 8.48 5.52 8.51
N GLN A 102 8.41 6.10 7.32
CA GLN A 102 9.07 5.57 6.14
C GLN A 102 10.53 5.48 6.57
N LEU A 103 11.07 4.27 6.73
CA LEU A 103 12.51 4.13 6.94
C LEU A 103 13.16 4.91 5.80
N GLU A 104 13.74 6.06 6.12
CA GLU A 104 14.65 6.74 5.22
C GLU A 104 15.54 5.64 4.67
N LEU A 105 15.53 5.48 3.34
CA LEU A 105 16.41 4.60 2.60
C LEU A 105 17.73 4.60 3.34
N PHE A 106 18.04 3.47 3.99
CA PHE A 106 19.06 3.41 5.03
C PHE A 106 20.25 4.31 4.70
N PRO A 107 20.72 5.17 5.63
CA PRO A 107 21.96 5.89 5.40
C PRO A 107 23.01 4.87 4.97
N GLU A 108 23.78 5.25 3.95
CA GLU A 108 24.63 4.37 3.13
C GLU A 108 25.57 3.47 3.95
N LYS A 109 25.83 3.86 5.20
CA LYS A 109 26.51 3.09 6.26
C LYS A 109 25.93 1.70 6.57
N TYR A 110 24.67 1.40 6.24
CA TYR A 110 24.07 0.07 6.44
C TYR A 110 23.98 -0.78 5.16
N ARG A 111 24.41 -0.24 4.02
CA ARG A 111 24.56 -0.99 2.77
C ARG A 111 25.76 -1.92 2.93
N ARG A 112 25.56 -3.08 3.56
CA ARG A 112 26.61 -4.12 3.63
C ARG A 112 27.01 -4.44 2.19
N SER A 113 28.21 -3.99 1.82
CA SER A 113 28.84 -4.38 0.56
C SER A 113 28.83 -5.90 0.50
N SER A 114 28.10 -6.48 -0.45
CA SER A 114 28.33 -7.85 -0.85
C SER A 114 29.69 -7.89 -1.52
N LYS A 115 30.76 -7.94 -0.71
CA LYS A 115 32.07 -8.33 -1.21
C LYS A 115 31.91 -9.76 -1.72
N LYS A 116 31.73 -9.89 -3.04
CA LYS A 116 32.05 -11.12 -3.75
C LYS A 116 33.43 -11.55 -3.26
N LYS A 117 33.53 -12.74 -2.68
CA LYS A 117 34.83 -13.39 -2.47
C LYS A 117 35.49 -13.50 -3.85
N PRO A 118 36.73 -13.05 -4.04
CA PRO A 118 37.44 -13.38 -5.26
C PRO A 118 37.67 -14.89 -5.30
N ASP A 119 37.37 -15.50 -6.44
CA ASP A 119 37.70 -16.89 -6.75
C ASP A 119 39.20 -17.08 -6.60
N LEU A 120 39.60 -17.75 -5.52
CA LEU A 120 40.93 -18.33 -5.38
C LEU A 120 40.86 -19.73 -5.99
N ASN A 121 41.08 -19.82 -7.30
CA ASN A 121 41.58 -21.02 -7.95
C ASN A 121 42.22 -20.67 -9.29
N LYS A 122 43.50 -20.29 -9.23
CA LYS A 122 44.46 -20.53 -10.30
C LYS A 122 45.78 -20.92 -9.64
N SER A 123 46.08 -22.21 -9.67
CA SER A 123 47.44 -22.78 -9.72
C SER A 123 47.31 -24.13 -10.40
#